data_AF-W6KBN9-F1
#
_entry.id   AF-W6KBN9-F1
#
_cell.length_a   1.000
_cell.length_b   1.000
_cell.length_c   1.000
_cell.angle_alpha   90.00
_cell.angle_beta   90.00
_cell.angle_gamma   90.00
#
_symmetry.space_group_name_H-M   'P 1'
#
loop_
_entity.id
_entity.type
_entity.pdbx_description
1 polymer ?
#
loop_
_entity_poly.entity_id
_entity_poly.type
_entity_poly.pdbx_seq_one_letter_code
_entity_poly.pdbx_strand_id
1 'polypeptide(L)'
;MDWEAIYEEQLIPLVETCESEDNLWKCIAVVVNELFKRKGDEEHKKRLVTLFHQELSFQETLQSKIDGAVRILRYTKERRKELARAAAAGNTKRAEGGADVNAAAKALGHK
;
A
#
# COMPACT_ATOMS: atom_id res chain seq x y z
N MET A 1 -1.00 9.92 -11.51
CA MET A 1 -0.02 10.09 -10.42
C MET A 1 0.49 8.69 -10.09
N ASP A 2 1.76 8.44 -10.37
CA ASP A 2 2.36 7.11 -10.16
C ASP A 2 2.70 6.98 -8.67
N TRP A 3 1.83 6.28 -7.94
CA TRP A 3 1.96 6.18 -6.49
C TRP A 3 3.21 5.37 -6.09
N GLU A 4 3.76 4.54 -6.98
CA GLU A 4 5.01 3.80 -6.75
C GLU A 4 6.21 4.75 -6.77
N ALA A 5 6.20 5.74 -7.67
CA ALA A 5 7.22 6.79 -7.74
C ALA A 5 7.27 7.64 -6.45
N ILE A 6 6.11 7.95 -5.85
CA ILE A 6 6.04 8.68 -4.58
C ILE A 6 6.79 7.95 -3.45
N TYR A 7 6.68 6.61 -3.39
CA TYR A 7 7.41 5.82 -2.39
C TYR A 7 8.92 5.94 -2.56
N GLU A 8 9.43 5.77 -3.78
CA GLU A 8 10.87 5.66 -4.05
C GLU A 8 11.55 7.04 -4.09
N GLU A 9 10.88 8.05 -4.62
CA GLU A 9 11.48 9.36 -4.87
C GLU A 9 11.25 10.37 -3.73
N GLN A 10 10.25 10.13 -2.87
CA GLN A 10 9.88 11.09 -1.81
C GLN A 10 9.87 10.45 -0.43
N LEU A 11 9.11 9.37 -0.24
CA LEU A 11 8.86 8.83 1.12
C LEU A 11 10.06 8.09 1.71
N ILE A 12 10.76 7.27 0.90
CA ILE A 12 11.97 6.56 1.34
C ILE A 12 13.12 7.55 1.62
N PRO A 13 13.47 8.49 0.71
CA PRO A 13 14.52 9.48 0.97
C PRO A 13 14.27 10.37 2.19
N LEU A 14 13.00 10.71 2.47
CA LEU A 14 12.61 11.48 3.65
C LEU A 14 12.99 10.77 4.96
N VAL A 15 12.90 9.43 4.97
CA VAL A 15 13.26 8.60 6.12
C VAL A 15 14.77 8.37 6.19
N GLU A 16 15.45 8.19 5.05
CA GLU A 16 16.90 7.98 4.97
C GLU A 16 17.72 9.21 5.40
N THR A 17 17.18 10.41 5.22
CA THR A 17 17.84 11.68 5.57
C THR A 17 17.66 12.09 7.03
N CYS A 18 17.05 11.24 7.86
CA CYS A 18 16.79 11.57 9.26
C CYS A 18 18.06 11.53 10.11
N GLU A 19 18.40 12.67 10.74
CA GLU A 19 19.60 12.82 11.58
C GLU A 19 19.35 12.52 13.08
N SER A 20 18.08 12.29 13.46
CA SER A 20 17.69 12.00 14.84
C SER A 20 16.47 11.10 14.91
N GLU A 21 16.30 10.40 16.03
CA GLU A 21 15.14 9.53 16.26
C GLU A 21 13.82 10.32 16.30
N ASP A 22 13.82 11.51 16.88
CA ASP A 22 12.64 12.40 16.87
C ASP A 22 12.26 12.82 15.45
N ASN A 23 13.24 13.19 14.61
CA ASN A 23 13.00 13.49 13.20
C ASN A 23 12.50 12.26 12.44
N LEU A 24 13.03 11.06 12.74
CA LEU A 24 12.55 9.81 12.14
C LEU A 24 11.06 9.59 12.42
N TRP A 25 10.60 9.75 13.66
CA TRP A 25 9.18 9.61 14.02
C TRP A 25 8.30 10.67 13.35
N LYS A 26 8.79 11.91 13.23
CA LYS A 26 8.09 12.96 12.48
C LYS A 26 7.97 12.62 10.99
N CYS A 27 9.05 12.14 10.37
CA CYS A 27 9.05 11.70 8.98
C CYS A 27 8.08 10.52 8.78
N ILE A 28 8.08 9.52 9.67
CA ILE A 28 7.13 8.40 9.64
C ILE A 28 5.68 8.92 9.71
N ALA A 29 5.39 9.87 10.60
CA ALA A 29 4.04 10.45 10.71
C ALA A 29 3.61 11.17 9.42
N VAL A 30 4.52 11.90 8.77
CA VAL A 30 4.27 12.53 7.46
C VAL A 30 4.00 11.46 6.40
N VAL A 31 4.83 10.42 6.33
CA VAL A 31 4.68 9.32 5.38
C VAL A 31 3.34 8.61 5.56
N VAL A 32 2.96 8.27 6.78
CA VAL A 32 1.66 7.63 7.07
C VAL A 32 0.49 8.52 6.63
N ASN A 33 0.56 9.83 6.89
CA ASN A 33 -0.50 10.74 6.47
C ASN A 33 -0.58 10.91 4.94
N GLU A 34 0.57 10.96 4.26
CA GLU A 34 0.61 10.99 2.79
C GLU A 34 0.01 9.73 2.16
N LEU A 35 0.25 8.57 2.77
CA LEU A 35 -0.23 7.28 2.25
C LEU A 35 -1.72 7.02 2.45
N PHE A 36 -2.34 7.73 3.38
CA PHE A 36 -3.70 7.47 3.87
C PHE A 36 -4.50 8.77 3.98
N LYS A 37 -4.73 9.43 2.85
CA LYS A 37 -5.48 10.69 2.79
C LYS A 37 -7.01 10.53 2.81
N ARG A 38 -7.54 9.31 2.67
CA ARG A 38 -8.98 9.08 2.50
C ARG A 38 -9.68 8.87 3.84
N LYS A 39 -10.95 9.29 3.88
CA LYS A 39 -11.85 9.03 5.01
C LYS A 39 -12.11 7.52 5.10
N GLY A 40 -11.78 6.91 6.24
CA GLY A 40 -11.86 5.45 6.45
C GLY A 40 -10.51 4.73 6.55
N ASP A 41 -9.39 5.42 6.29
CA ASP A 41 -8.06 4.83 6.41
C ASP A 41 -7.50 4.80 7.84
N GLU A 42 -8.24 5.31 8.83
CA GLU A 42 -7.80 5.45 10.23
C GLU A 42 -7.26 4.15 10.84
N GLU A 43 -7.92 3.02 10.57
CA GLU A 43 -7.43 1.71 11.03
C GLU A 43 -6.13 1.31 10.33
N HIS A 44 -6.00 1.59 9.04
CA HIS A 44 -4.79 1.28 8.28
C HIS A 44 -3.62 2.15 8.72
N LYS A 45 -3.87 3.44 9.03
CA LYS A 45 -2.90 4.33 9.66
C LYS A 45 -2.41 3.76 10.98
N LYS A 46 -3.35 3.42 11.89
CA LYS A 46 -3.00 2.84 13.20
C LYS A 46 -2.17 1.59 13.06
N ARG A 47 -2.57 0.64 12.19
CA ARG A 47 -1.81 -0.60 11.95
C ARG A 47 -0.40 -0.34 11.44
N LEU A 48 -0.23 0.59 10.50
CA LEU A 48 1.09 0.91 9.96
C LEU A 48 1.98 1.58 11.01
N VAL A 49 1.43 2.51 11.80
CA VAL A 49 2.14 3.14 12.92
C VAL A 49 2.54 2.12 13.98
N THR A 50 1.65 1.19 14.34
CA THR A 50 1.97 0.09 15.26
C THR A 50 3.12 -0.76 14.73
N LEU A 51 3.14 -1.07 13.43
CA LEU A 51 4.22 -1.85 12.81
C LEU A 51 5.57 -1.13 12.91
N PHE A 52 5.61 0.19 12.64
CA PHE A 52 6.81 0.99 12.87
C PHE A 52 7.23 0.96 14.33
N HIS A 53 6.31 1.17 15.29
CA HIS A 53 6.65 1.09 16.71
C HIS A 53 7.20 -0.27 17.10
N GLN A 54 6.60 -1.37 16.66
CA GLN A 54 7.09 -2.70 16.98
C GLN A 54 8.49 -2.93 16.42
N GLU A 55 8.71 -2.72 15.13
CA GLU A 55 9.99 -3.01 14.49
C GLU A 55 11.11 -2.10 14.98
N LEU A 56 10.83 -0.79 15.14
CA LEU A 56 11.85 0.20 15.49
C LEU A 56 12.18 0.24 16.99
N SER A 57 11.31 -0.28 17.85
CA SER A 57 11.59 -0.35 19.30
C SER A 57 12.62 -1.42 19.65
N PHE A 58 12.82 -2.43 18.80
CA PHE A 58 13.85 -3.45 18.99
C PHE A 58 15.23 -3.05 18.45
N GLN A 59 15.33 -1.92 17.73
CA GLN A 59 16.57 -1.44 17.14
C GLN A 59 17.28 -0.46 18.07
N GLU A 60 18.59 -0.61 18.25
CA GLU A 60 19.38 0.19 19.21
C GLU A 60 19.98 1.45 18.59
N THR A 61 20.27 1.43 17.28
CA THR A 61 20.89 2.57 16.59
C THR A 61 19.90 3.30 15.69
N LEU A 62 20.12 4.60 15.48
CA LEU A 62 19.34 5.39 14.53
C LEU A 62 19.38 4.79 13.13
N GLN A 63 20.57 4.35 12.68
CA GLN A 63 20.73 3.75 11.36
C GLN A 63 19.90 2.47 11.22
N SER A 64 19.95 1.57 12.21
CA SER A 64 19.13 0.35 12.20
C SER A 64 17.62 0.66 12.20
N LYS A 65 17.20 1.75 12.84
CA LYS A 65 15.80 2.20 12.79
C LYS A 65 15.43 2.74 11.41
N ILE A 66 16.30 3.54 10.78
CA ILE A 66 16.10 4.01 9.41
C ILE A 66 15.97 2.82 8.45
N ASP A 67 16.88 1.86 8.51
CA ASP A 67 16.86 0.65 7.69
C ASP A 67 15.56 -0.18 7.90
N GLY A 68 15.13 -0.32 9.16
CA GLY A 68 13.86 -0.96 9.51
C GLY A 68 12.66 -0.22 8.92
N ALA A 69 12.65 1.10 9.01
CA ALA A 69 11.58 1.93 8.48
C ALA A 69 11.49 1.84 6.95
N VAL A 70 12.62 1.90 6.24
CA VAL A 70 12.70 1.73 4.79
C VAL A 70 12.19 0.35 4.38
N ARG A 71 12.55 -0.71 5.12
CA ARG A 71 12.06 -2.07 4.87
C ARG A 71 10.53 -2.16 4.98
N ILE A 72 9.94 -1.55 6.01
CA ILE A 72 8.47 -1.48 6.17
C ILE A 72 7.82 -0.76 4.99
N LEU A 73 8.40 0.36 4.53
CA LEU A 73 7.86 1.11 3.39
C LEU A 73 7.89 0.29 2.09
N ARG A 74 9.01 -0.38 1.80
CA ARG A 74 9.13 -1.26 0.62
C ARG A 74 8.16 -2.43 0.68
N TYR A 75 8.02 -3.07 1.84
CA TYR A 75 7.04 -4.13 2.04
C TYR A 75 5.60 -3.63 1.84
N THR A 76 5.28 -2.44 2.36
CA THR A 76 3.95 -1.84 2.19
C THR A 76 3.65 -1.52 0.72
N LYS A 77 4.64 -1.04 -0.03
CA LYS A 77 4.54 -0.82 -1.48
C LYS A 77 4.26 -2.13 -2.23
N GLU A 78 5.05 -3.17 -1.99
CA GLU A 78 4.87 -4.50 -2.62
C GLU A 78 3.47 -5.06 -2.34
N ARG A 79 3.02 -5.01 -1.08
CA ARG A 79 1.69 -5.49 -0.70
C ARG A 79 0.56 -4.71 -1.39
N ARG A 80 0.70 -3.39 -1.55
CA ARG A 80 -0.26 -2.57 -2.31
C ARG A 80 -0.25 -2.94 -3.80
N LYS A 81 0.91 -3.24 -4.37
CA LYS A 81 1.05 -3.70 -5.76
C LYS A 81 0.39 -5.06 -5.98
N GLU A 82 0.56 -5.99 -5.05
CA GLU A 82 -0.14 -7.29 -5.07
C GLU A 82 -1.65 -7.13 -4.99
N LEU A 83 -2.15 -6.29 -4.08
CA LEU A 83 -3.59 -6.01 -3.97
C LEU A 83 -4.15 -5.36 -5.24
N ALA A 84 -3.42 -4.43 -5.84
CA ALA A 84 -3.81 -3.80 -7.10
C ALA A 84 -3.85 -4.82 -8.25
N ARG A 85 -2.84 -5.71 -8.34
CA ARG A 85 -2.80 -6.80 -9.33
C ARG A 85 -3.96 -7.79 -9.13
N ALA A 86 -4.25 -8.18 -7.89
CA ALA A 86 -5.35 -9.08 -7.56
C ALA A 86 -6.71 -8.45 -7.89
N ALA A 87 -6.90 -7.16 -7.61
CA ALA A 87 -8.11 -6.43 -7.97
C ALA A 87 -8.28 -6.34 -9.51
N ALA A 88 -7.21 -6.08 -10.25
CA ALA A 88 -7.22 -6.08 -11.71
C ALA A 88 -7.59 -7.46 -12.28
N ALA A 89 -6.96 -8.53 -11.79
CA ALA A 89 -7.23 -9.90 -12.22
C ALA A 89 -8.64 -10.40 -11.83
N GLY A 90 -9.15 -9.98 -10.68
CA GLY A 90 -10.51 -10.28 -10.22
C GLY A 90 -11.59 -9.57 -11.05
N ASN A 91 -11.30 -8.36 -11.56
CA ASN A 91 -12.20 -7.65 -12.47
C ASN A 91 -12.24 -8.28 -13.88
N THR A 92 -11.12 -8.82 -14.37
CA THR A 92 -11.07 -9.51 -15.67
C THR A 92 -11.98 -10.74 -15.70
N LYS A 93 -12.02 -11.54 -14.62
CA LYS A 93 -12.91 -12.71 -14.53
C LYS A 93 -14.41 -12.37 -14.56
N ARG A 94 -14.81 -11.15 -14.20
CA ARG A 94 -16.21 -10.71 -14.26
C ARG A 94 -16.60 -10.17 -15.64
N ALA A 95 -15.64 -9.65 -16.41
CA ALA A 95 -15.87 -9.17 -17.76
C ALA A 95 -16.06 -10.31 -18.78
N GLU A 96 -15.37 -11.44 -18.61
CA GLU A 96 -15.47 -12.59 -19.52
C GLU A 96 -16.71 -13.48 -19.26
N GLY A 97 -17.29 -13.42 -18.06
CA GLY A 97 -18.52 -14.18 -17.72
C GLY A 97 -19.84 -13.47 -18.09
N GLY A 98 -19.79 -12.23 -18.60
CA GLY A 98 -20.97 -11.42 -18.92
C GLY A 98 -21.39 -11.42 -20.39
N ALA A 99 -20.56 -11.94 -21.30
CA ALA A 99 -20.85 -11.92 -22.73
C ALA A 99 -21.62 -13.15 -23.25
N ASP A 100 -21.67 -14.26 -22.48
CA ASP A 100 -22.18 -15.54 -23.02
C ASP A 100 -23.59 -15.94 -22.54
N VAL A 101 -24.16 -15.29 -21.52
CA VAL A 101 -25.50 -15.67 -21.01
C VAL A 101 -26.68 -15.08 -21.79
N ASN A 102 -26.45 -14.09 -22.68
CA ASN A 102 -27.51 -13.49 -23.49
C ASN A 102 -27.61 -14.09 -24.92
N ALA A 103 -26.71 -15.00 -25.30
CA ALA A 103 -26.78 -15.70 -26.59
C ALA A 103 -27.67 -16.96 -26.52
N ALA A 104 -27.81 -17.60 -25.35
CA ALA A 104 -28.57 -18.83 -25.20
C ALA A 104 -30.10 -18.64 -25.07
N ALA A 105 -30.58 -17.45 -24.67
CA ALA A 105 -32.01 -17.20 -24.47
C ALA A 105 -32.81 -16.91 -25.76
N LYS A 106 -32.14 -16.74 -26.91
CA LYS A 106 -32.81 -16.46 -28.21
C LYS A 106 -32.95 -17.69 -29.11
N ALA A 107 -32.48 -18.86 -28.70
CA ALA A 107 -32.47 -20.08 -29.52
C ALA A 107 -33.61 -21.07 -29.24
N LEU A 108 -34.47 -20.84 -28.24
CA LEU A 108 -35.51 -21.80 -27.81
C LEU A 108 -36.96 -21.28 -27.86
N GLY A 109 -37.22 -20.24 -28.65
CA GLY A 109 -38.58 -19.70 -28.80
C GLY A 109 -38.86 -19.25 -30.22
N HIS A 110 -39.11 -20.18 -31.13
CA HIS A 110 -39.99 -20.05 -32.31
C HIS A 110 -39.80 -21.28 -33.21
N LYS A 111 -40.66 -22.30 -33.07
CA LYS A 111 -41.78 -22.60 -33.97
C LYS A 111 -42.38 -23.96 -33.61
#